data_AF-A0A853EKX2-F1
#
_entry.id   AF-A0A853EKX2-F1
#
_cell.length_a   1.000
_cell.length_b   1.000
_cell.length_c   1.000
_cell.angle_alpha   90.00
_cell.angle_beta   90.00
_cell.angle_gamma   90.00
#
_symmetry.space_group_name_H-M   'P 1'
#
loop_
_entity.id
_entity.type
_entity.pdbx_description
1 polymer ?
#
loop_
_entity_poly.entity_id
_entity_poly.type
_entity_poly.pdbx_seq_one_letter_code
_entity_poly.pdbx_strand_id
1 'polypeptide(L)'
;MSPLPPPSPSTPALSGSVPRWLLPRVRVRQQGQVIRVEQVVPARVAEIHTDTHGSGTTHGGRTTRRYESGLGSPSGIPLVRERLTIPAGPVGAEQVEQAIGAALAGFQPAAYRGAPARPSLAPLPHLIGAVAFLAFACAAVVMAMRMRMDLVGSAGPGQLIWILLAFPAVFVLVGVSMAAVCARRAWVLRTPTSIAEDQWGLLRQVLTGVAGQEPGSSRPLDVELGRRRDLLTYPPSQYPQGGRIVRATTADGRMGPPWPDAQDVHRLVRAGRRRALATGLFLVVLLVPAALIAAGISAGTGFPLLPLACVVASLPLAIMLVLLKGADPVVVAYPRRLPGEPRPLRVGLEDVDVPSLPGWCAARRREDAWDAAAMICAILFGASVAGTLVGSILTHQAMPPDPAGPASGGGSAIWLIIAVVALVVVTFSVRAVLRVRSDDVERRRRAGLA
;
A
#
# COMPACT_ATOMS: atom_id res chain seq x y z
N MET A 1 21.03 50.49 -57.78
CA MET A 1 21.37 50.05 -56.41
C MET A 1 20.08 49.95 -55.62
N SER A 2 19.50 48.75 -55.55
CA SER A 2 18.25 48.50 -54.82
C SER A 2 18.58 48.08 -53.38
N PRO A 3 17.85 48.56 -52.36
CA PRO A 3 18.13 48.22 -50.97
C PRO A 3 17.69 46.78 -50.66
N LEU A 4 18.52 46.07 -49.90
CA LEU A 4 18.26 44.73 -49.38
C LEU A 4 16.98 44.72 -48.51
N PRO A 5 16.15 43.67 -48.56
CA PRO A 5 15.03 43.51 -47.65
C PRO A 5 15.50 43.24 -46.21
N PRO A 6 14.72 43.62 -45.18
CA PRO A 6 15.07 43.35 -43.79
C PRO A 6 15.07 41.84 -43.49
N PRO A 7 15.93 41.36 -42.58
CA PRO A 7 15.99 39.94 -42.24
C PRO A 7 14.68 39.48 -41.60
N SER A 8 14.12 38.40 -42.12
CA SER A 8 12.98 37.66 -41.59
C SER A 8 13.18 37.29 -40.11
N PRO A 9 12.09 37.22 -39.30
CA PRO A 9 12.17 36.93 -37.88
C PRO A 9 12.87 35.60 -37.65
N SER A 10 13.94 35.68 -36.87
CA SER A 10 14.77 34.57 -36.45
C SER A 10 13.91 33.47 -35.84
N THR A 11 14.08 32.25 -36.33
CA THR A 11 13.74 31.00 -35.66
C THR A 11 14.02 31.15 -34.16
N PRO A 12 13.07 30.87 -33.25
CA PRO A 12 13.35 30.97 -31.82
C PRO A 12 14.50 30.02 -31.51
N ALA A 13 15.61 30.60 -31.02
CA ALA A 13 16.75 29.87 -30.55
C ALA A 13 16.29 28.79 -29.57
N LEU A 14 16.86 27.59 -29.70
CA LEU A 14 16.59 26.42 -28.86
C LEU A 14 17.17 26.62 -27.45
N SER A 15 16.72 27.65 -26.75
CA SER A 15 17.15 28.00 -25.40
C SER A 15 16.40 27.13 -24.39
N GLY A 16 17.08 26.12 -23.83
CA GLY A 16 16.84 25.57 -22.49
C GLY A 16 15.42 25.14 -22.08
N SER A 17 14.48 24.96 -23.01
CA SER A 17 13.10 24.62 -22.68
C SER A 17 12.95 23.11 -22.46
N VAL A 18 12.41 22.73 -21.30
CA VAL A 18 12.15 21.34 -20.97
C VAL A 18 11.06 20.80 -21.90
N PRO A 19 11.23 19.62 -22.54
CA PRO A 19 10.24 19.12 -23.48
C PRO A 19 8.93 18.78 -22.78
N ARG A 20 7.81 19.12 -23.44
CA ARG A 20 6.44 18.96 -22.88
C ARG A 20 6.10 17.54 -22.40
N TRP A 21 6.72 16.50 -22.99
CA TRP A 21 6.47 15.12 -22.58
C TRP A 21 7.09 14.78 -21.20
N LEU A 22 8.08 15.54 -20.74
CA LEU A 22 8.73 15.37 -19.45
C LEU A 22 7.92 16.00 -18.29
N LEU A 23 7.12 17.02 -18.60
CA LEU A 23 6.35 17.78 -17.61
C LEU A 23 5.10 17.01 -17.13
N PRO A 24 4.73 17.11 -15.84
CA PRO A 24 3.44 16.63 -15.36
C PRO A 24 2.28 17.38 -16.01
N ARG A 25 1.16 16.69 -16.21
CA ARG A 25 -0.06 17.28 -16.80
C ARG A 25 -0.92 17.90 -15.71
N VAL A 26 -1.42 19.11 -15.92
CA VAL A 26 -2.33 19.78 -14.97
C VAL A 26 -3.75 19.77 -15.51
N ARG A 27 -4.74 19.59 -14.63
CA ARG A 27 -6.16 19.68 -14.97
C ARG A 27 -6.89 20.53 -13.94
N VAL A 28 -7.62 21.53 -14.41
CA VAL A 28 -8.50 22.35 -13.58
C VAL A 28 -9.93 21.85 -13.75
N ARG A 29 -10.64 21.69 -12.63
CA ARG A 29 -12.06 21.33 -12.61
C ARG A 29 -12.77 22.04 -11.47
N GLN A 30 -13.91 22.64 -11.76
CA GLN A 30 -14.79 23.16 -10.71
C GLN A 30 -15.70 22.05 -10.19
N GLN A 31 -15.78 21.92 -8.86
CA GLN A 31 -16.67 20.97 -8.19
C GLN A 31 -17.47 21.72 -7.11
N GLY A 32 -18.64 22.22 -7.49
CA GLY A 32 -19.46 23.08 -6.64
C GLY A 32 -18.71 24.36 -6.26
N GLN A 33 -18.58 24.61 -4.96
CA GLN A 33 -17.94 25.81 -4.39
C GLN A 33 -16.41 25.72 -4.26
N VAL A 34 -15.78 24.68 -4.83
CA VAL A 34 -14.34 24.47 -4.78
C VAL A 34 -13.79 24.24 -6.18
N ILE A 35 -12.74 24.97 -6.55
CA ILE A 35 -11.97 24.70 -7.77
C ILE A 35 -10.83 23.75 -7.40
N ARG A 36 -10.73 22.67 -8.17
CA ARG A 36 -9.75 21.59 -8.02
C ARG A 36 -8.72 21.68 -9.14
N VAL A 37 -7.45 21.72 -8.77
CA VAL A 37 -6.31 21.66 -9.69
C VAL A 37 -5.56 20.36 -9.45
N GLU A 38 -5.69 19.39 -10.35
CA GLU A 38 -5.01 18.10 -10.29
C GLU A 38 -3.66 18.17 -11.03
N GLN A 39 -2.57 17.77 -10.38
CA GLN A 39 -1.29 17.50 -11.03
C GLN A 39 -1.15 15.99 -11.27
N VAL A 40 -1.06 15.59 -12.53
CA VAL A 40 -0.90 14.19 -12.95
C VAL A 40 0.58 13.94 -13.23
N VAL A 41 1.26 13.33 -12.25
CA VAL A 41 2.68 12.94 -12.32
C VAL A 41 2.77 11.47 -12.74
N PRO A 42 3.26 11.13 -13.95
CA PRO A 42 3.30 9.74 -14.42
C PRO A 42 4.01 8.79 -13.46
N ALA A 43 5.18 9.17 -12.92
CA ALA A 43 6.05 8.34 -12.09
C ALA A 43 5.43 7.91 -10.77
N ARG A 44 4.60 8.78 -10.18
CA ARG A 44 3.92 8.54 -8.91
C ARG A 44 2.51 7.95 -9.10
N VAL A 45 2.09 7.75 -10.36
CA VAL A 45 0.79 7.15 -10.76
C VAL A 45 1.05 5.73 -11.27
N ALA A 46 1.58 4.86 -10.40
CA ALA A 46 1.61 3.43 -10.67
C ALA A 46 0.29 2.81 -10.20
N GLU A 47 -0.49 2.29 -11.15
CA GLU A 47 -1.79 1.64 -10.93
C GLU A 47 -1.66 0.39 -10.05
N ILE A 48 -2.38 0.36 -8.93
CA ILE A 48 -2.73 -0.89 -8.26
C ILE A 48 -4.23 -1.11 -8.48
N HIS A 49 -4.54 -2.20 -9.18
CA HIS A 49 -5.91 -2.67 -9.38
C HIS A 49 -6.47 -3.08 -8.02
N THR A 50 -7.62 -2.55 -7.63
CA THR A 50 -8.43 -3.16 -6.57
C THR A 50 -9.82 -3.35 -7.12
N ASP A 51 -10.19 -4.60 -7.35
CA ASP A 51 -11.55 -4.97 -7.67
C ASP A 51 -12.45 -4.55 -6.51
N THR A 52 -13.45 -3.74 -6.82
CA THR A 52 -14.51 -3.43 -5.87
C THR A 52 -15.64 -4.40 -6.16
N HIS A 53 -15.67 -5.55 -5.48
CA HIS A 53 -16.86 -6.39 -5.46
C HIS A 53 -17.92 -5.68 -4.62
N GLY A 54 -18.72 -4.84 -5.27
CA GLY A 54 -20.01 -4.41 -4.75
C GLY A 54 -21.05 -5.47 -5.06
N SER A 55 -21.62 -6.10 -4.04
CA SER A 55 -22.82 -6.93 -4.19
C SER A 55 -23.99 -6.04 -4.61
N GLY A 56 -24.35 -6.07 -5.89
CA GLY A 56 -25.48 -5.32 -6.43
C GLY A 56 -25.35 -5.11 -7.93
N THR A 57 -25.71 -6.15 -8.71
CA THR A 57 -26.16 -6.25 -10.12
C THR A 57 -25.80 -5.19 -11.18
N THR A 58 -24.83 -4.31 -10.97
CA THR A 58 -24.39 -3.29 -11.92
C THR A 58 -22.86 -3.28 -11.96
N HIS A 59 -22.30 -3.94 -12.96
CA HIS A 59 -20.86 -3.92 -13.26
C HIS A 59 -20.44 -2.55 -13.79
N GLY A 60 -20.24 -1.59 -12.88
CA GLY A 60 -19.64 -0.29 -13.16
C GLY A 60 -18.17 -0.28 -12.72
N GLY A 61 -17.26 -0.73 -13.56
CA GLY A 61 -15.82 -0.67 -13.29
C GLY A 61 -15.32 0.78 -13.28
N ARG A 62 -15.30 1.43 -12.11
CA ARG A 62 -14.75 2.79 -11.96
C ARG A 62 -13.26 2.73 -11.60
N THR A 63 -12.40 2.93 -12.59
CA THR A 63 -10.94 3.04 -12.40
C THR A 63 -10.60 4.26 -11.52
N THR A 64 -10.16 4.04 -10.27
CA THR A 64 -9.63 5.10 -9.40
C THR A 64 -8.10 4.99 -9.33
N ARG A 65 -7.40 5.92 -9.98
CA ARG A 65 -5.93 6.04 -9.94
C ARG A 65 -5.48 6.51 -8.56
N ARG A 66 -4.62 5.74 -7.88
CA ARG A 66 -4.09 5.99 -6.52
C ARG A 66 -2.57 6.19 -6.57
N TYR A 67 -2.03 6.94 -5.61
CA TYR A 67 -0.60 7.22 -5.47
C TYR A 67 0.06 6.29 -4.45
N GLU A 68 1.39 6.25 -4.44
CA GLU A 68 2.21 5.74 -3.35
C GLU A 68 2.67 6.94 -2.52
N SER A 69 1.88 7.32 -1.51
CA SER A 69 2.33 8.25 -0.47
C SER A 69 1.72 7.86 0.88
N GLY A 70 2.50 7.12 1.65
CA GLY A 70 2.64 7.37 3.09
C GLY A 70 1.48 7.06 4.03
N LEU A 71 0.58 6.14 3.71
CA LEU A 71 0.02 5.26 4.75
C LEU A 71 0.51 3.87 4.42
N GLY A 72 1.58 3.44 5.09
CA GLY A 72 2.18 2.10 4.99
C GLY A 72 1.27 0.95 5.45
N SER A 73 -0.04 1.09 5.25
CA SER A 73 -1.01 0.01 5.30
C SER A 73 -1.08 -0.60 3.89
N PRO A 74 -0.80 -1.91 3.73
CA PRO A 74 -0.93 -2.63 2.45
C PRO A 74 -2.39 -2.77 1.96
N SER A 75 -3.32 -1.97 2.49
CA SER A 75 -4.73 -2.01 2.10
C SER A 75 -5.31 -0.59 1.93
N GLY A 76 -6.03 -0.44 0.82
CA GLY A 76 -6.38 0.82 0.17
C GLY A 76 -7.29 1.72 0.98
N ILE A 77 -6.74 2.84 1.41
CA ILE A 77 -7.49 4.10 1.48
C ILE A 77 -7.45 4.64 0.05
N PRO A 78 -8.53 5.21 -0.52
CA PRO A 78 -8.45 5.84 -1.82
C PRO A 78 -7.48 7.02 -1.73
N LEU A 79 -6.22 6.81 -2.12
CA LEU A 79 -5.24 7.88 -2.19
C LEU A 79 -5.78 8.94 -3.15
N VAL A 80 -6.03 10.11 -2.59
CA VAL A 80 -6.55 11.27 -3.31
C VAL A 80 -5.46 11.71 -4.28
N ARG A 81 -5.81 11.93 -5.55
CA ARG A 81 -4.85 12.45 -6.52
C ARG A 81 -4.29 13.78 -6.03
N GLU A 82 -2.98 13.98 -6.21
CA GLU A 82 -2.31 15.26 -5.91
C GLU A 82 -3.12 16.41 -6.49
N ARG A 83 -3.80 17.12 -5.59
CA ARG A 83 -4.68 18.24 -5.94
C ARG A 83 -4.45 19.41 -5.00
N LEU A 84 -4.48 20.59 -5.60
CA LEU A 84 -4.64 21.85 -4.90
C LEU A 84 -6.11 22.27 -5.03
N THR A 85 -6.65 22.85 -3.96
CA THR A 85 -8.04 23.29 -3.89
C THR A 85 -8.14 24.72 -3.42
N ILE A 86 -8.97 25.50 -4.09
CA ILE A 86 -9.28 26.88 -3.73
C ILE A 86 -10.80 27.08 -3.69
N PRO A 87 -11.32 27.98 -2.84
CA PRO A 87 -12.73 28.32 -2.87
C PRO A 87 -13.08 29.01 -4.19
N ALA A 88 -14.18 28.62 -4.82
CA ALA A 88 -14.63 29.15 -6.10
C ALA A 88 -15.27 30.56 -6.01
N GLY A 89 -15.40 31.13 -4.81
CA GLY A 89 -16.13 32.38 -4.58
C GLY A 89 -15.56 33.58 -5.34
N PRO A 90 -14.35 34.07 -5.01
CA PRO A 90 -13.80 35.29 -5.61
C PRO A 90 -13.16 35.08 -6.99
N VAL A 91 -13.06 33.83 -7.49
CA VAL A 91 -12.25 33.48 -8.66
C VAL A 91 -12.95 32.41 -9.50
N GLY A 92 -13.09 32.65 -10.80
CA GLY A 92 -13.64 31.68 -11.74
C GLY A 92 -12.64 30.60 -12.18
N ALA A 93 -13.13 29.42 -12.56
CA ALA A 93 -12.28 28.32 -13.04
C ALA A 93 -11.47 28.68 -14.29
N GLU A 94 -12.04 29.48 -15.20
CA GLU A 94 -11.37 29.96 -16.41
C GLU A 94 -10.19 30.89 -16.08
N GLN A 95 -10.36 31.79 -15.11
CA GLN A 95 -9.29 32.68 -14.64
C GLN A 95 -8.12 31.89 -14.05
N VAL A 96 -8.43 30.81 -13.30
CA VAL A 96 -7.43 29.90 -12.75
C VAL A 96 -6.71 29.14 -13.87
N GLU A 97 -7.46 28.65 -14.86
CA GLU A 97 -6.89 27.93 -16.00
C GLU A 97 -5.98 28.84 -16.85
N GLN A 98 -6.38 30.08 -17.10
CA GLN A 98 -5.56 31.08 -17.80
C GLN A 98 -4.29 31.43 -17.02
N ALA A 99 -4.39 31.68 -15.71
CA ALA A 99 -3.24 32.00 -14.87
C ALA A 99 -2.25 30.83 -14.79
N ILE A 100 -2.74 29.60 -14.66
CA ILE A 100 -1.91 28.39 -14.70
C ILE A 100 -1.30 28.20 -16.08
N GLY A 101 -2.06 28.42 -17.15
CA GLY A 101 -1.58 28.33 -18.53
C GLY A 101 -0.42 29.28 -18.80
N ALA A 102 -0.56 30.54 -18.39
CA ALA A 102 0.49 31.56 -18.50
C ALA A 102 1.74 31.19 -17.68
N ALA A 103 1.56 30.75 -16.43
CA ALA A 103 2.67 30.36 -15.57
C ALA A 103 3.41 29.11 -16.09
N LEU A 104 2.68 28.12 -16.62
CA LEU A 104 3.26 26.93 -17.21
C LEU A 104 3.97 27.21 -18.54
N ALA A 105 3.54 28.23 -19.29
CA ALA A 105 4.22 28.64 -20.53
C ALA A 105 5.63 29.18 -20.27
N GLY A 106 5.83 29.86 -19.13
CA GLY A 106 7.14 30.36 -18.68
C GLY A 106 7.91 29.42 -17.74
N PHE A 107 7.40 28.23 -17.45
CA PHE A 107 7.97 27.36 -16.43
C PHE A 107 9.33 26.78 -16.85
N GLN A 108 10.36 27.12 -16.08
CA GLN A 108 11.70 26.54 -16.18
C GLN A 108 12.07 25.88 -14.84
N PRO A 109 12.23 24.54 -14.78
CA PRO A 109 12.62 23.85 -13.55
C PRO A 109 13.98 24.32 -13.05
N ALA A 110 14.17 24.38 -11.74
CA ALA A 110 15.40 24.86 -11.13
C ALA A 110 16.61 24.00 -11.55
N ALA A 111 16.40 22.68 -11.66
CA ALA A 111 17.42 21.72 -12.10
C ALA A 111 17.97 21.97 -13.52
N TYR A 112 17.29 22.78 -14.34
CA TYR A 112 17.64 23.03 -15.75
C TYR A 112 17.87 24.50 -16.07
N ARG A 113 17.99 25.36 -15.05
CA ARG A 113 18.15 26.82 -15.20
C ARG A 113 19.55 27.24 -15.69
N GLY A 114 20.49 26.31 -15.87
CA GLY A 114 21.86 26.61 -16.30
C GLY A 114 22.67 25.44 -16.88
N ALA A 115 22.03 24.29 -17.15
CA ALA A 115 22.69 23.11 -17.71
C ALA A 115 21.70 22.31 -18.57
N PRO A 116 22.17 21.61 -19.63
CA PRO A 116 21.31 20.78 -20.46
C PRO A 116 20.62 19.71 -19.61
N ALA A 117 19.38 19.38 -20.00
CA ALA A 117 18.56 18.53 -19.18
C ALA A 117 19.14 17.11 -19.03
N ARG A 118 19.73 16.80 -17.87
CA ARG A 118 20.09 15.42 -17.53
C ARG A 118 18.81 14.62 -17.30
N PRO A 119 18.54 13.57 -18.10
CA PRO A 119 17.41 12.68 -17.87
C PRO A 119 17.63 11.92 -16.55
N SER A 120 16.53 11.62 -15.86
CA SER A 120 16.58 10.73 -14.69
C SER A 120 17.19 9.38 -15.08
N LEU A 121 18.04 8.83 -14.21
CA LEU A 121 18.54 7.44 -14.34
C LEU A 121 17.50 6.41 -13.86
N ALA A 122 16.42 6.83 -13.20
CA ALA A 122 15.37 5.94 -12.70
C ALA A 122 14.69 5.05 -13.78
N PRO A 123 14.39 5.52 -15.01
CA PRO A 123 13.85 4.66 -16.06
C PRO A 123 14.90 3.74 -16.71
N LEU A 124 16.20 4.00 -16.54
CA LEU A 124 17.28 3.28 -17.22
C LEU A 124 17.25 1.75 -17.04
N PRO A 125 17.10 1.18 -15.83
CA PRO A 125 17.02 -0.28 -15.67
C PRO A 125 15.79 -0.88 -16.37
N HIS A 126 14.68 -0.13 -16.42
CA HIS A 126 13.47 -0.57 -17.08
C HIS A 126 13.58 -0.48 -18.61
N LEU A 127 14.31 0.51 -19.14
CA LEU A 127 14.62 0.60 -20.56
C LEU A 127 15.55 -0.55 -21.00
N ILE A 128 16.60 -0.83 -20.21
CA ILE A 128 17.49 -1.98 -20.45
C ILE A 128 16.67 -3.28 -20.42
N GLY A 129 15.80 -3.45 -19.42
CA GLY A 129 14.89 -4.59 -19.34
C GLY A 129 14.00 -4.71 -20.58
N ALA A 130 13.40 -3.62 -21.04
CA ALA A 130 12.55 -3.63 -22.23
C ALA A 130 13.32 -4.05 -23.49
N VAL A 131 14.54 -3.54 -23.68
CA VAL A 131 15.41 -3.92 -24.80
C VAL A 131 15.84 -5.38 -24.70
N ALA A 132 16.20 -5.86 -23.50
CA ALA A 132 16.59 -7.25 -23.27
C ALA A 132 15.44 -8.22 -23.56
N PHE A 133 14.22 -7.92 -23.12
CA PHE A 133 13.04 -8.76 -23.41
C PHE A 133 12.64 -8.72 -24.89
N LEU A 134 12.86 -7.60 -25.59
CA LEU A 134 12.67 -7.52 -27.03
C LEU A 134 13.71 -8.35 -27.79
N ALA A 135 14.97 -8.30 -27.36
CA ALA A 135 16.03 -9.16 -27.91
C ALA A 135 15.75 -10.65 -27.67
N PHE A 136 15.23 -11.00 -26.48
CA PHE A 136 14.77 -12.35 -26.17
C PHE A 136 13.63 -12.80 -27.08
N ALA A 137 12.62 -11.95 -27.31
CA ALA A 137 11.54 -12.25 -28.26
C ALA A 137 12.08 -12.43 -29.68
N CYS A 138 13.03 -11.60 -30.12
CA CYS A 138 13.68 -11.74 -31.41
C CYS A 138 14.43 -13.09 -31.53
N ALA A 139 15.18 -13.48 -30.51
CA ALA A 139 15.85 -14.78 -30.47
C ALA A 139 14.85 -15.95 -30.55
N ALA A 140 13.70 -15.85 -29.88
CA ALA A 140 12.62 -16.84 -29.97
C ALA A 140 12.01 -16.92 -31.38
N VAL A 141 11.84 -15.79 -32.08
CA VAL A 141 11.41 -15.78 -33.49
C VAL A 141 12.45 -16.43 -34.40
N VAL A 142 13.74 -16.12 -34.22
CA VAL A 142 14.83 -16.75 -34.99
C VAL A 142 14.86 -18.25 -34.73
N MET A 143 14.69 -18.68 -33.47
CA MET A 143 14.60 -20.10 -33.12
C MET A 143 13.39 -20.78 -33.78
N ALA A 144 12.20 -20.15 -33.74
CA ALA A 144 11.01 -20.65 -34.42
C ALA A 144 11.23 -20.79 -35.93
N MET A 145 11.90 -19.82 -36.55
CA MET A 145 12.20 -19.84 -37.98
C MET A 145 13.19 -20.95 -38.33
N ARG A 146 14.25 -21.13 -37.54
CA ARG A 146 15.20 -22.24 -37.72
C ARG A 146 14.53 -23.59 -37.56
N MET A 147 13.78 -23.79 -36.47
CA MET A 147 13.00 -25.01 -36.27
C MET A 147 12.03 -25.25 -37.45
N ARG A 148 11.32 -24.23 -37.93
CA ARG A 148 10.43 -24.39 -39.08
C ARG A 148 11.19 -24.82 -40.34
N MET A 149 12.35 -24.23 -40.63
CA MET A 149 13.17 -24.62 -41.78
C MET A 149 13.65 -26.07 -41.67
N ASP A 150 14.05 -26.51 -40.48
CA ASP A 150 14.50 -27.88 -40.23
C ASP A 150 13.34 -28.90 -40.30
N LEU A 151 12.15 -28.52 -39.83
CA LEU A 151 10.98 -29.42 -39.79
C LEU A 151 10.21 -29.52 -41.11
N VAL A 152 10.31 -28.54 -42.03
CA VAL A 152 9.66 -28.59 -43.36
C VAL A 152 10.21 -29.73 -44.23
N GLY A 153 11.38 -30.29 -43.91
CA GLY A 153 11.94 -31.48 -44.56
C GLY A 153 11.61 -32.83 -43.90
N SER A 154 10.90 -32.83 -42.75
CA SER A 154 10.67 -34.05 -41.96
C SER A 154 9.26 -34.63 -42.18
N ALA A 155 9.17 -35.92 -42.53
CA ALA A 155 7.91 -36.65 -42.73
C ALA A 155 7.24 -37.06 -41.39
N GLY A 156 7.10 -36.11 -40.45
CA GLY A 156 6.48 -36.33 -39.15
C GLY A 156 4.97 -35.98 -39.13
N PRO A 157 4.19 -36.53 -38.19
CA PRO A 157 2.77 -36.19 -38.05
C PRO A 157 2.63 -34.69 -37.76
N GLY A 158 1.83 -33.98 -38.58
CA GLY A 158 1.75 -32.51 -38.56
C GLY A 158 1.42 -31.89 -37.20
N GLN A 159 0.79 -32.63 -36.29
CA GLN A 159 0.52 -32.18 -34.90
C GLN A 159 1.79 -31.95 -34.07
N LEU A 160 2.86 -32.73 -34.29
CA LEU A 160 4.13 -32.57 -33.55
C LEU A 160 4.85 -31.27 -33.93
N ILE A 161 4.74 -30.88 -35.21
CA ILE A 161 5.28 -29.62 -35.75
C ILE A 161 4.63 -28.41 -35.08
N TRP A 162 3.30 -28.45 -34.91
CA TRP A 162 2.55 -27.38 -34.23
C TRP A 162 2.88 -27.25 -32.75
N ILE A 163 3.06 -28.38 -32.03
CA ILE A 163 3.45 -28.37 -30.62
C ILE A 163 4.87 -27.79 -30.46
N LEU A 164 5.80 -28.19 -31.33
CA LEU A 164 7.18 -27.71 -31.28
C LEU A 164 7.28 -26.21 -31.64
N LEU A 165 6.43 -25.72 -32.55
CA LEU A 165 6.36 -24.30 -32.91
C LEU A 165 5.58 -23.45 -31.88
N ALA A 166 4.71 -24.07 -31.08
CA ALA A 166 3.99 -23.37 -30.00
C ALA A 166 4.94 -22.91 -28.88
N PHE A 167 5.99 -23.68 -28.59
CA PHE A 167 6.96 -23.35 -27.54
C PHE A 167 7.70 -22.00 -27.76
N PRO A 168 8.31 -21.73 -28.93
CA PRO A 168 8.90 -20.42 -29.20
C PRO A 168 7.84 -19.31 -29.33
N ALA A 169 6.61 -19.62 -29.76
CA ALA A 169 5.52 -18.63 -29.80
C ALA A 169 5.14 -18.13 -28.40
N VAL A 170 5.14 -19.01 -27.38
CA VAL A 170 4.93 -18.62 -25.98
C VAL A 170 6.07 -17.68 -25.51
N PHE A 171 7.32 -17.97 -25.85
CA PHE A 171 8.43 -17.09 -25.49
C PHE A 171 8.37 -15.71 -26.15
N VAL A 172 7.88 -15.62 -27.39
CA VAL A 172 7.61 -14.33 -28.03
C VAL A 172 6.56 -13.55 -27.25
N LEU A 173 5.44 -14.20 -26.88
CA LEU A 173 4.38 -13.56 -26.10
C LEU A 173 4.90 -13.05 -24.74
N VAL A 174 5.66 -13.88 -24.03
CA VAL A 174 6.26 -13.52 -22.73
C VAL A 174 7.27 -12.38 -22.90
N GLY A 175 8.16 -12.46 -23.90
CA GLY A 175 9.14 -11.41 -24.18
C GLY A 175 8.50 -10.08 -24.52
N VAL A 176 7.51 -10.05 -25.43
CA VAL A 176 6.81 -8.82 -25.82
C VAL A 176 5.99 -8.24 -24.66
N SER A 177 5.28 -9.08 -23.90
CA SER A 177 4.49 -8.61 -22.75
C SER A 177 5.38 -8.02 -21.66
N MET A 178 6.50 -8.67 -21.33
CA MET A 178 7.44 -8.15 -20.34
C MET A 178 8.16 -6.89 -20.85
N ALA A 179 8.54 -6.83 -22.14
CA ALA A 179 9.08 -5.63 -22.75
C ALA A 179 8.10 -4.45 -22.65
N ALA A 180 6.80 -4.69 -22.90
CA ALA A 180 5.75 -3.69 -22.75
C ALA A 180 5.58 -3.23 -21.29
N VAL A 181 5.64 -4.15 -20.31
CA VAL A 181 5.60 -3.81 -18.87
C VAL A 181 6.80 -2.93 -18.49
N CYS A 182 8.00 -3.32 -18.90
CA CYS A 182 9.23 -2.58 -18.66
C CYS A 182 9.20 -1.19 -19.33
N ALA A 183 8.80 -1.10 -20.59
CA ALA A 183 8.65 0.17 -21.31
C ALA A 183 7.60 1.07 -20.66
N ARG A 184 6.48 0.50 -20.22
CA ARG A 184 5.44 1.22 -19.48
C ARG A 184 5.97 1.75 -18.14
N ARG A 185 6.75 0.96 -17.40
CA ARG A 185 7.39 1.40 -16.16
C ARG A 185 8.42 2.50 -16.40
N ALA A 186 9.23 2.38 -17.45
CA ALA A 186 10.17 3.43 -17.85
C ALA A 186 9.43 4.75 -18.21
N TRP A 187 8.33 4.65 -18.96
CA TRP A 187 7.49 5.78 -19.34
C TRP A 187 6.84 6.46 -18.14
N VAL A 188 6.42 5.67 -17.15
CA VAL A 188 5.95 6.16 -15.85
C VAL A 188 7.07 6.95 -15.18
N LEU A 189 8.27 6.38 -15.03
CA LEU A 189 9.41 7.01 -14.35
C LEU A 189 10.10 8.14 -15.13
N ARG A 190 9.58 8.51 -16.31
CA ARG A 190 10.20 9.52 -17.18
C ARG A 190 10.35 10.89 -16.53
N THR A 191 9.41 11.27 -15.67
CA THR A 191 9.38 12.59 -15.04
C THR A 191 10.19 12.54 -13.74
N PRO A 192 11.31 13.27 -13.62
CA PRO A 192 12.04 13.40 -12.37
C PRO A 192 11.15 13.99 -11.27
N THR A 193 11.32 13.52 -10.04
CA THR A 193 10.56 14.00 -8.88
C THR A 193 10.77 15.50 -8.65
N SER A 194 12.01 16.00 -8.83
CA SER A 194 12.34 17.42 -8.71
C SER A 194 11.50 18.33 -9.62
N ILE A 195 11.26 17.95 -10.88
CA ILE A 195 10.40 18.73 -11.79
C ILE A 195 8.96 18.77 -11.28
N ALA A 196 8.47 17.64 -10.77
CA ALA A 196 7.12 17.56 -10.23
C ALA A 196 6.97 18.45 -8.99
N GLU A 197 7.98 18.50 -8.12
CA GLU A 197 8.02 19.38 -6.94
C GLU A 197 8.12 20.86 -7.32
N ASP A 198 8.99 21.21 -8.28
CA ASP A 198 9.12 22.60 -8.76
C ASP A 198 7.81 23.10 -9.38
N GLN A 199 7.16 22.28 -10.21
CA GLN A 199 5.87 22.61 -10.80
C GLN A 199 4.77 22.70 -9.73
N TRP A 200 4.81 21.85 -8.71
CA TRP A 200 3.87 21.89 -7.58
C TRP A 200 4.02 23.19 -6.77
N GLY A 201 5.26 23.62 -6.52
CA GLY A 201 5.58 24.90 -5.91
C GLY A 201 5.07 26.09 -6.72
N LEU A 202 5.29 26.08 -8.04
CA LEU A 202 4.76 27.10 -8.96
C LEU A 202 3.23 27.16 -8.91
N LEU A 203 2.55 26.02 -9.04
CA LEU A 203 1.08 25.98 -9.00
C LEU A 203 0.55 26.57 -7.70
N ARG A 204 1.20 26.30 -6.57
CA ARG A 204 0.83 26.89 -5.28
C ARG A 204 1.00 28.41 -5.28
N GLN A 205 2.12 28.92 -5.78
CA GLN A 205 2.38 30.37 -5.84
C GLN A 205 1.32 31.06 -6.70
N VAL A 206 1.04 30.54 -7.89
CA VAL A 206 0.03 31.07 -8.81
C VAL A 206 -1.35 31.05 -8.16
N LEU A 207 -1.76 29.92 -7.59
CA LEU A 207 -3.06 29.80 -6.93
C LEU A 207 -3.19 30.72 -5.72
N THR A 208 -2.11 30.95 -4.97
CA THR A 208 -2.09 31.90 -3.85
C THR A 208 -2.27 33.33 -4.36
N GLY A 209 -1.60 33.70 -5.45
CA GLY A 209 -1.75 35.01 -6.06
C GLY A 209 -3.14 35.25 -6.63
N VAL A 210 -3.73 34.24 -7.29
CA VAL A 210 -5.06 34.34 -7.90
C VAL A 210 -6.17 34.35 -6.85
N ALA A 211 -6.12 33.44 -5.86
CA ALA A 211 -7.17 33.31 -4.85
C ALA A 211 -7.01 34.27 -3.64
N GLY A 212 -5.87 34.96 -3.53
CA GLY A 212 -5.52 35.77 -2.37
C GLY A 212 -5.36 34.98 -1.06
N GLN A 213 -5.40 33.64 -1.13
CA GLN A 213 -5.31 32.73 0.01
C GLN A 213 -4.52 31.48 -0.37
N GLU A 214 -3.88 30.87 0.62
CA GLU A 214 -3.15 29.63 0.40
C GLU A 214 -4.09 28.48 -0.01
N PRO A 215 -3.78 27.76 -1.12
CA PRO A 215 -4.59 26.64 -1.58
C PRO A 215 -4.48 25.44 -0.64
N GLY A 216 -5.58 24.70 -0.46
CA GLY A 216 -5.60 23.44 0.27
C GLY A 216 -4.92 22.32 -0.50
N SER A 217 -4.04 21.57 0.15
CA SER A 217 -3.28 20.47 -0.45
C SER A 217 -3.79 19.09 0.00
N SER A 218 -3.83 18.16 -0.94
CA SER A 218 -4.07 16.74 -0.64
C SER A 218 -2.80 15.95 -0.32
N ARG A 219 -1.60 16.55 -0.39
CA ARG A 219 -0.35 15.85 -0.13
C ARG A 219 -0.06 15.76 1.38
N PRO A 220 0.27 14.57 1.92
CA PRO A 220 0.63 14.42 3.33
C PRO A 220 1.81 15.30 3.75
N LEU A 221 2.85 15.40 2.91
CA LEU A 221 4.03 16.22 3.19
C LEU A 221 3.68 17.72 3.36
N ASP A 222 2.75 18.24 2.55
CA ASP A 222 2.33 19.64 2.69
C ASP A 222 1.59 19.86 4.02
N VAL A 223 0.77 18.89 4.40
CA VAL A 223 0.05 18.89 5.67
C VAL A 223 1.03 18.78 6.87
N GLU A 224 2.08 17.96 6.73
CA GLU A 224 3.25 17.90 7.63
C GLU A 224 4.10 19.17 7.63
N LEU A 225 3.95 20.06 6.65
CA LEU A 225 4.57 21.38 6.66
C LEU A 225 3.61 22.45 7.21
N GLY A 226 2.46 22.05 7.76
CA GLY A 226 1.47 22.97 8.34
C GLY A 226 0.65 23.71 7.30
N ARG A 227 0.70 23.27 6.03
CA ARG A 227 -0.09 23.85 4.95
C ARG A 227 -1.56 23.47 5.13
N ARG A 228 -2.43 24.29 4.53
CA ARG A 228 -3.88 24.06 4.51
C ARG A 228 -4.20 22.69 3.92
N ARG A 229 -5.06 21.90 4.58
CA ARG A 229 -5.56 20.63 4.04
C ARG A 229 -6.55 20.88 2.89
N ASP A 230 -6.69 19.86 2.06
CA ASP A 230 -7.61 19.79 0.93
C ASP A 230 -9.07 20.10 1.30
N LEU A 231 -9.65 21.12 0.65
CA LEU A 231 -10.98 21.65 0.96
C LEU A 231 -12.11 20.70 0.57
N LEU A 232 -11.86 19.79 -0.38
CA LEU A 232 -12.85 18.76 -0.75
C LEU A 232 -12.97 17.67 0.31
N THR A 233 -11.89 17.40 1.04
CA THR A 233 -11.84 16.36 2.08
C THR A 233 -12.12 16.93 3.47
N TYR A 234 -11.79 18.21 3.67
CA TYR A 234 -11.97 18.98 4.90
C TYR A 234 -12.66 20.31 4.54
N PRO A 235 -14.00 20.32 4.46
CA PRO A 235 -14.73 21.50 4.02
C PRO A 235 -14.61 22.64 5.03
N PRO A 236 -14.58 23.91 4.57
CA PRO A 236 -14.43 25.07 5.44
C PRO A 236 -15.58 25.24 6.43
N SER A 237 -16.77 24.71 6.13
CA SER A 237 -17.91 24.70 7.04
C SER A 237 -17.63 23.96 8.36
N GLN A 238 -16.75 22.97 8.32
CA GLN A 238 -16.43 22.13 9.47
C GLN A 238 -15.08 22.48 10.10
N TYR A 239 -14.23 23.20 9.37
CA TYR A 239 -12.90 23.64 9.79
C TYR A 239 -12.71 25.15 9.53
N PRO A 240 -13.34 26.02 10.33
CA PRO A 240 -13.35 27.48 10.11
C PRO A 240 -11.96 28.13 10.19
N GLN A 241 -11.02 27.53 10.93
CA GLN A 241 -9.61 27.96 10.97
C GLN A 241 -8.77 27.48 9.75
N GLY A 242 -9.44 27.11 8.66
CA GLY A 242 -8.79 26.79 7.40
C GLY A 242 -8.16 25.39 7.34
N GLY A 243 -8.60 24.44 8.15
CA GLY A 243 -8.18 23.03 8.05
C GLY A 243 -6.67 22.79 8.16
N ARG A 244 -5.93 23.69 8.85
CA ARG A 244 -4.51 23.50 9.16
C ARG A 244 -4.38 22.66 10.42
N ILE A 245 -3.37 21.78 10.46
CA ILE A 245 -3.05 21.02 11.66
C ILE A 245 -2.25 21.92 12.59
N VAL A 246 -2.79 22.18 13.77
CA VAL A 246 -2.03 22.78 14.86
C VAL A 246 -1.15 21.70 15.47
N ARG A 247 0.16 21.93 15.47
CA ARG A 247 1.14 21.03 16.06
C ARG A 247 1.62 21.64 17.37
N ALA A 248 1.59 20.84 18.42
CA ALA A 248 2.19 21.19 19.69
C ALA A 248 3.70 20.87 19.69
N THR A 249 4.39 21.35 20.72
CA THR A 249 5.83 21.14 20.87
C THR A 249 6.14 19.85 21.62
N THR A 250 7.18 19.16 21.19
CA THR A 250 7.84 18.05 21.91
C THR A 250 8.58 18.58 23.14
N ALA A 251 9.02 17.68 24.01
CA ALA A 251 9.75 18.03 25.22
C ALA A 251 11.08 18.77 24.94
N ASP A 252 11.70 18.53 23.78
CA ASP A 252 12.92 19.21 23.31
C ASP A 252 12.64 20.51 22.51
N GLY A 253 11.38 20.97 22.49
CA GLY A 253 10.97 22.20 21.81
C GLY A 253 10.82 22.09 20.29
N ARG A 254 10.96 20.90 19.71
CA ARG A 254 10.67 20.65 18.29
C ARG A 254 9.15 20.61 18.06
N MET A 255 8.75 20.72 16.80
CA MET A 255 7.34 20.57 16.43
C MET A 255 6.99 19.08 16.40
N GLY A 256 5.97 18.68 17.15
CA GLY A 256 5.47 17.31 17.16
C GLY A 256 4.80 16.90 15.83
N PRO A 257 4.47 15.63 15.68
CA PRO A 257 3.87 15.10 14.47
C PRO A 257 2.44 15.63 14.22
N PRO A 258 1.98 15.63 12.96
CA PRO A 258 0.59 15.92 12.65
C PRO A 258 -0.30 14.72 12.97
N TRP A 259 -0.98 14.76 14.12
CA TRP A 259 -1.94 13.72 14.46
C TRP A 259 -3.19 13.75 13.57
N PRO A 260 -3.79 12.59 13.25
CA PRO A 260 -5.10 12.49 12.61
C PRO A 260 -6.20 13.15 13.46
N ASP A 261 -7.14 13.82 12.80
CA ASP A 261 -8.30 14.40 13.51
C ASP A 261 -9.36 13.32 13.78
N ALA A 262 -10.36 13.65 14.60
CA ALA A 262 -11.49 12.76 14.90
C ALA A 262 -12.20 12.22 13.63
N GLN A 263 -12.30 13.03 12.58
CA GLN A 263 -12.88 12.58 11.31
C GLN A 263 -11.99 11.57 10.58
N ASP A 264 -10.68 11.76 10.62
CA ASP A 264 -9.71 10.86 10.01
C ASP A 264 -9.72 9.54 10.74
N VAL A 265 -9.72 9.58 12.07
CA VAL A 265 -9.89 8.39 12.91
C VAL A 265 -11.18 7.67 12.55
N HIS A 266 -12.31 8.36 12.45
CA HIS A 266 -13.58 7.73 12.08
C HIS A 266 -13.55 7.10 10.68
N ARG A 267 -12.96 7.79 9.69
CA ARG A 267 -12.80 7.28 8.32
C ARG A 267 -11.90 6.04 8.28
N LEU A 268 -10.77 6.08 8.98
CA LEU A 268 -9.78 5.00 9.05
C LEU A 268 -10.35 3.78 9.80
N VAL A 269 -11.02 3.99 10.93
CA VAL A 269 -11.70 2.93 11.68
C VAL A 269 -12.79 2.27 10.83
N ARG A 270 -13.62 3.05 10.13
CA ARG A 270 -14.65 2.51 9.25
C ARG A 270 -14.06 1.70 8.11
N ALA A 271 -12.96 2.16 7.51
CA ALA A 271 -12.26 1.42 6.47
C ALA A 271 -11.64 0.12 7.01
N GLY A 272 -10.99 0.18 8.18
CA GLY A 272 -10.43 -0.98 8.86
C GLY A 272 -11.48 -2.03 9.19
N ARG A 273 -12.63 -1.63 9.76
CA ARG A 273 -13.76 -2.52 10.04
C ARG A 273 -14.31 -3.19 8.79
N ARG A 274 -14.46 -2.44 7.68
CA ARG A 274 -14.91 -3.02 6.40
C ARG A 274 -13.93 -4.07 5.88
N ARG A 275 -12.62 -3.86 6.03
CA ARG A 275 -11.61 -4.86 5.65
C ARG A 275 -11.68 -6.09 6.55
N ALA A 276 -11.76 -5.89 7.87
CA ALA A 276 -11.92 -6.99 8.82
C ALA A 276 -13.19 -7.81 8.52
N LEU A 277 -14.32 -7.16 8.19
CA LEU A 277 -15.55 -7.85 7.78
C LEU A 277 -15.38 -8.62 6.46
N ALA A 278 -14.77 -8.01 5.44
CA ALA A 278 -14.56 -8.65 4.14
C ALA A 278 -13.61 -9.86 4.26
N THR A 279 -12.49 -9.70 4.97
CA THR A 279 -11.55 -10.80 5.21
C THR A 279 -12.14 -11.85 6.13
N GLY A 280 -12.90 -11.46 7.15
CA GLY A 280 -13.61 -12.39 8.03
C GLY A 280 -14.61 -13.24 7.26
N LEU A 281 -15.42 -12.65 6.38
CA LEU A 281 -16.35 -13.38 5.50
C LEU A 281 -15.59 -14.36 4.59
N PHE A 282 -14.49 -13.92 3.99
CA PHE A 282 -13.64 -14.77 3.16
C PHE A 282 -13.05 -15.95 3.94
N LEU A 283 -12.55 -15.70 5.16
CA LEU A 283 -12.02 -16.73 6.04
C LEU A 283 -13.11 -17.73 6.45
N VAL A 284 -14.33 -17.29 6.77
CA VAL A 284 -15.45 -18.18 7.11
C VAL A 284 -15.81 -19.09 5.94
N VAL A 285 -15.90 -18.55 4.72
CA VAL A 285 -16.20 -19.33 3.51
C VAL A 285 -15.13 -20.40 3.24
N LEU A 286 -13.87 -20.15 3.59
CA LEU A 286 -12.79 -21.13 3.49
C LEU A 286 -12.78 -22.13 4.65
N LEU A 287 -13.08 -21.67 5.86
CA LEU A 287 -12.97 -22.43 7.11
C LEU A 287 -14.09 -23.45 7.29
N VAL A 288 -15.33 -23.11 6.90
CA VAL A 288 -16.48 -24.02 6.99
C VAL A 288 -16.24 -25.34 6.23
N PRO A 289 -15.87 -25.34 4.92
CA PRO A 289 -15.58 -26.59 4.21
C PRO A 289 -14.34 -27.29 4.77
N ALA A 290 -13.29 -26.55 5.16
CA ALA A 290 -12.10 -27.14 5.78
C ALA A 290 -12.43 -27.87 7.09
N ALA A 291 -13.28 -27.30 7.94
CA ALA A 291 -13.75 -27.91 9.18
C ALA A 291 -14.61 -29.16 8.92
N LEU A 292 -15.48 -29.14 7.90
CA LEU A 292 -16.29 -30.30 7.50
C LEU A 292 -15.42 -31.46 6.99
N ILE A 293 -14.43 -31.16 6.14
CA ILE A 293 -13.46 -32.16 5.65
C ILE A 293 -12.69 -32.76 6.83
N ALA A 294 -12.21 -31.90 7.73
CA ALA A 294 -11.39 -32.32 8.85
C ALA A 294 -12.19 -33.13 9.89
N ALA A 295 -13.46 -32.79 10.12
CA ALA A 295 -14.40 -33.59 10.91
C ALA A 295 -14.62 -34.99 10.28
N GLY A 296 -14.81 -35.05 8.96
CA GLY A 296 -14.94 -36.32 8.22
C GLY A 296 -13.70 -37.20 8.34
N ILE A 297 -12.50 -36.62 8.22
CA ILE A 297 -11.23 -37.34 8.41
C ILE A 297 -11.14 -37.86 9.86
N SER A 298 -11.44 -37.04 10.85
CA SER A 298 -11.34 -37.43 12.27
C SER A 298 -12.28 -38.59 12.64
N ALA A 299 -13.47 -38.65 12.04
CA ALA A 299 -14.43 -39.75 12.25
C ALA A 299 -13.91 -41.10 11.72
N GLY A 300 -13.06 -41.11 10.68
CA GLY A 300 -12.52 -42.33 10.08
C GLY A 300 -11.15 -42.77 10.62
N THR A 301 -10.46 -41.93 11.39
CA THR A 301 -9.04 -42.13 11.75
C THR A 301 -8.77 -42.12 13.26
N GLY A 302 -9.76 -41.80 14.09
CA GLY A 302 -9.60 -41.74 15.55
C GLY A 302 -8.77 -40.55 16.05
N PHE A 303 -8.48 -39.56 15.19
CA PHE A 303 -7.78 -38.34 15.60
C PHE A 303 -8.64 -37.49 16.56
N PRO A 304 -8.06 -36.91 17.62
CA PRO A 304 -8.79 -36.05 18.54
C PRO A 304 -9.29 -34.79 17.84
N LEU A 305 -10.61 -34.55 17.93
CA LEU A 305 -11.31 -33.42 17.29
C LEU A 305 -10.82 -32.04 17.78
N LEU A 306 -10.43 -31.96 19.05
CA LEU A 306 -10.06 -30.72 19.74
C LEU A 306 -8.80 -30.03 19.16
N PRO A 307 -7.63 -30.66 19.03
CA PRO A 307 -6.44 -30.01 18.46
C PRO A 307 -6.65 -29.63 17.00
N LEU A 308 -7.37 -30.45 16.23
CA LEU A 308 -7.70 -30.15 14.84
C LEU A 308 -8.63 -28.92 14.72
N ALA A 309 -9.64 -28.81 15.59
CA ALA A 309 -10.48 -27.62 15.68
C ALA A 309 -9.68 -26.37 16.09
N CYS A 310 -8.73 -26.53 17.03
CA CYS A 310 -7.82 -25.45 17.42
C CYS A 310 -6.95 -24.98 16.24
N VAL A 311 -6.37 -25.88 15.45
CA VAL A 311 -5.58 -25.54 14.24
C VAL A 311 -6.42 -24.77 13.23
N VAL A 312 -7.64 -25.24 12.95
CA VAL A 312 -8.53 -24.61 11.99
C VAL A 312 -8.92 -23.19 12.45
N ALA A 313 -9.25 -23.00 13.73
CA ALA A 313 -9.74 -21.73 14.25
C ALA A 313 -8.66 -20.69 14.58
N SER A 314 -7.47 -21.10 15.05
CA SER A 314 -6.53 -20.18 15.70
C SER A 314 -5.78 -19.25 14.73
N LEU A 315 -5.41 -19.72 13.54
CA LEU A 315 -4.75 -18.88 12.53
C LEU A 315 -5.68 -17.80 11.96
N PRO A 316 -6.92 -18.11 11.55
CA PRO A 316 -7.92 -17.10 11.16
C PRO A 316 -8.22 -16.12 12.28
N LEU A 317 -8.31 -16.58 13.53
CA LEU A 317 -8.48 -15.72 14.69
C LEU A 317 -7.28 -14.75 14.83
N ALA A 318 -6.05 -15.23 14.71
CA ALA A 318 -4.85 -14.39 14.74
C ALA A 318 -4.87 -13.32 13.63
N ILE A 319 -5.23 -13.70 12.40
CA ILE A 319 -5.38 -12.77 11.27
C ILE A 319 -6.45 -11.71 11.58
N MET A 320 -7.61 -12.13 12.11
CA MET A 320 -8.68 -11.22 12.48
C MET A 320 -8.27 -10.23 13.58
N LEU A 321 -7.51 -10.68 14.59
CA LEU A 321 -6.99 -9.80 15.64
C LEU A 321 -6.06 -8.72 15.07
N VAL A 322 -5.18 -9.08 14.12
CA VAL A 322 -4.30 -8.10 13.45
C VAL A 322 -5.09 -7.10 12.62
N LEU A 323 -6.17 -7.53 11.94
CA LEU A 323 -7.04 -6.62 11.17
C LEU A 323 -7.86 -5.70 12.08
N LEU A 324 -8.38 -6.22 13.18
CA LEU A 324 -9.13 -5.45 14.18
C LEU A 324 -8.23 -4.46 14.91
N LYS A 325 -6.95 -4.79 15.16
CA LYS A 325 -5.94 -3.83 15.64
C LYS A 325 -5.84 -2.60 14.74
N GLY A 326 -5.86 -2.80 13.42
CA GLY A 326 -5.88 -1.71 12.42
C GLY A 326 -7.17 -0.89 12.39
N ALA A 327 -8.20 -1.33 13.11
CA ALA A 327 -9.49 -0.64 13.25
C ALA A 327 -9.74 -0.12 14.68
N ASP A 328 -8.78 -0.26 15.60
CA ASP A 328 -8.88 0.27 16.96
C ASP A 328 -8.72 1.81 16.92
N PRO A 329 -9.72 2.59 17.36
CA PRO A 329 -9.68 4.05 17.27
C PRO A 329 -8.50 4.67 18.01
N VAL A 330 -8.05 4.06 19.12
CA VAL A 330 -6.95 4.60 19.92
C VAL A 330 -5.60 4.34 19.24
N VAL A 331 -5.43 3.16 18.64
CA VAL A 331 -4.21 2.82 17.87
C VAL A 331 -4.12 3.65 16.60
N VAL A 332 -5.27 3.89 15.95
CA VAL A 332 -5.37 4.70 14.73
C VAL A 332 -5.16 6.19 14.99
N ALA A 333 -5.58 6.70 16.15
CA ALA A 333 -5.37 8.10 16.52
C ALA A 333 -3.89 8.48 16.69
N TYR A 334 -3.06 7.54 17.14
CA TYR A 334 -1.63 7.77 17.34
C TYR A 334 -0.80 6.71 16.60
N PRO A 335 -0.66 6.76 15.26
CA PRO A 335 0.03 5.74 14.49
C PRO A 335 1.54 5.68 14.81
N ARG A 336 2.12 4.46 14.78
CA ARG A 336 3.57 4.23 15.04
C ARG A 336 4.47 4.67 13.88
N ARG A 337 3.89 4.81 12.69
CA ARG A 337 4.57 5.16 11.45
C ARG A 337 3.77 6.26 10.79
N LEU A 338 4.41 7.38 10.57
CA LEU A 338 3.83 8.48 9.81
C LEU A 338 4.27 8.40 8.34
N PRO A 339 3.49 9.01 7.44
CA PRO A 339 4.00 9.37 6.12
C PRO A 339 5.33 10.09 6.25
N GLY A 340 6.23 9.87 5.31
CA GLY A 340 7.51 10.56 5.23
C GLY A 340 8.21 10.18 3.93
N GLU A 341 8.80 11.17 3.24
CA GLU A 341 9.72 10.92 2.13
C GLU A 341 11.16 11.03 2.64
N PRO A 342 12.06 10.08 2.32
CA PRO A 342 11.91 8.94 1.41
C PRO A 342 11.38 7.65 2.08
N ARG A 343 11.19 7.62 3.39
CA ARG A 343 10.71 6.45 4.15
C ARG A 343 9.73 6.86 5.24
N PRO A 344 8.76 6.00 5.59
CA PRO A 344 7.84 6.28 6.69
C PRO A 344 8.63 6.50 7.99
N LEU A 345 8.42 7.65 8.62
CA LEU A 345 9.07 8.00 9.88
C LEU A 345 8.45 7.17 11.00
N ARG A 346 9.30 6.45 11.75
CA ARG A 346 8.86 5.79 12.98
C ARG A 346 8.86 6.84 14.07
N VAL A 347 7.70 7.04 14.70
CA VAL A 347 7.53 8.00 15.79
C VAL A 347 8.04 7.36 17.08
N GLY A 348 9.15 7.89 17.60
CA GLY A 348 9.68 7.57 18.93
C GLY A 348 8.92 8.27 20.05
N LEU A 349 9.35 8.08 21.29
CA LEU A 349 8.78 8.80 22.43
C LEU A 349 9.20 10.28 22.40
N GLU A 350 10.45 10.51 21.99
CA GLU A 350 11.11 11.80 21.82
C GLU A 350 10.45 12.70 20.77
N ASP A 351 9.79 12.10 19.78
CA ASP A 351 9.13 12.82 18.69
C ASP A 351 7.72 13.27 19.06
N VAL A 352 7.16 12.79 20.18
CA VAL A 352 5.77 13.05 20.56
C VAL A 352 5.67 14.37 21.31
N ASP A 353 4.71 15.19 20.92
CA ASP A 353 4.34 16.42 21.59
C ASP A 353 3.82 16.14 23.01
N VAL A 354 4.20 17.01 23.95
CA VAL A 354 3.88 16.89 25.37
C VAL A 354 2.38 16.63 25.63
N PRO A 355 1.41 17.35 25.03
CA PRO A 355 0.00 17.10 25.29
C PRO A 355 -0.51 15.76 24.74
N SER A 356 0.16 15.17 23.76
CA SER A 356 -0.24 13.90 23.14
C SER A 356 0.43 12.67 23.76
N LEU A 357 1.43 12.85 24.64
CA LEU A 357 2.15 11.76 25.31
C LEU A 357 1.21 10.75 26.00
N PRO A 358 0.19 11.16 26.79
CA PRO A 358 -0.71 10.19 27.43
C PRO A 358 -1.51 9.35 26.43
N GLY A 359 -2.00 9.99 25.37
CA GLY A 359 -2.75 9.33 24.29
C GLY A 359 -1.88 8.35 23.50
N TRP A 360 -0.63 8.74 23.23
CA TRP A 360 0.35 7.88 22.56
C TRP A 360 0.72 6.66 23.40
N CYS A 361 0.97 6.83 24.71
CA CYS A 361 1.21 5.72 25.64
C CYS A 361 0.03 4.75 25.68
N ALA A 362 -1.20 5.26 25.77
CA ALA A 362 -2.42 4.44 25.74
C ALA A 362 -2.56 3.66 24.43
N ALA A 363 -2.21 4.27 23.29
CA ALA A 363 -2.19 3.61 21.99
C ALA A 363 -1.13 2.49 21.92
N ARG A 364 0.08 2.70 22.45
CA ARG A 364 1.13 1.67 22.50
C ARG A 364 0.72 0.49 23.37
N ARG A 365 0.13 0.75 24.54
CA ARG A 365 -0.40 -0.30 25.43
C ARG A 365 -1.47 -1.15 24.73
N ARG A 366 -2.41 -0.51 24.01
CA ARG A 366 -3.43 -1.23 23.23
C ARG A 366 -2.81 -2.04 22.09
N GLU A 367 -1.87 -1.45 21.37
CA GLU A 367 -1.18 -2.15 20.28
C GLU A 367 -0.44 -3.40 20.78
N ASP A 368 0.30 -3.30 21.88
CA ASP A 368 1.00 -4.44 22.46
C ASP A 368 0.04 -5.51 23.01
N ALA A 369 -1.13 -5.11 23.52
CA ALA A 369 -2.18 -6.06 23.91
C ALA A 369 -2.77 -6.80 22.70
N TRP A 370 -3.00 -6.12 21.59
CA TRP A 370 -3.42 -6.75 20.33
C TRP A 370 -2.34 -7.69 19.78
N ASP A 371 -1.07 -7.28 19.82
CA ASP A 371 0.06 -8.09 19.36
C ASP A 371 0.28 -9.31 20.26
N ALA A 372 0.11 -9.17 21.58
CA ALA A 372 0.11 -10.27 22.52
C ALA A 372 -1.03 -11.27 22.22
N ALA A 373 -2.26 -10.78 22.01
CA ALA A 373 -3.40 -11.64 21.69
C ALA A 373 -3.20 -12.41 20.37
N ALA A 374 -2.69 -11.74 19.32
CA ALA A 374 -2.37 -12.36 18.05
C ALA A 374 -1.25 -13.41 18.18
N MET A 375 -0.20 -13.10 18.97
CA MET A 375 0.89 -14.03 19.25
C MET A 375 0.39 -15.27 20.02
N ILE A 376 -0.47 -15.10 21.01
CA ILE A 376 -1.06 -16.24 21.76
C ILE A 376 -1.85 -17.15 20.81
N CYS A 377 -2.63 -16.59 19.88
CA CYS A 377 -3.33 -17.38 18.86
C CYS A 377 -2.37 -18.12 17.92
N ALA A 378 -1.27 -17.49 17.51
CA ALA A 378 -0.24 -18.11 16.69
C ALA A 378 0.52 -19.23 17.45
N ILE A 379 0.77 -19.05 18.74
CA ILE A 379 1.35 -20.08 19.60
C ILE A 379 0.38 -21.26 19.75
N LEU A 380 -0.91 -20.98 19.99
CA LEU A 380 -1.95 -22.01 20.04
C LEU A 380 -2.02 -22.79 18.72
N PHE A 381 -1.92 -22.11 17.57
CA PHE A 381 -1.81 -22.76 16.26
C PHE A 381 -0.62 -23.70 16.20
N GLY A 382 0.59 -23.20 16.46
CA GLY A 382 1.82 -23.99 16.38
C GLY A 382 1.82 -25.18 17.34
N ALA A 383 1.38 -24.97 18.58
CA ALA A 383 1.27 -26.01 19.60
C ALA A 383 0.23 -27.08 19.21
N SER A 384 -0.89 -26.68 18.61
CA SER A 384 -1.92 -27.62 18.15
C SER A 384 -1.47 -28.43 16.94
N VAL A 385 -0.73 -27.83 15.98
CA VAL A 385 -0.11 -28.55 14.87
C VAL A 385 0.93 -29.56 15.38
N ALA A 386 1.82 -29.13 16.28
CA ALA A 386 2.84 -29.99 16.88
C ALA A 386 2.20 -31.15 17.67
N GLY A 387 1.17 -30.86 18.48
CA GLY A 387 0.43 -31.87 19.23
C GLY A 387 -0.28 -32.89 18.32
N THR A 388 -0.84 -32.44 17.20
CA THR A 388 -1.46 -33.33 16.19
C THR A 388 -0.42 -34.22 15.52
N LEU A 389 0.75 -33.68 15.17
CA LEU A 389 1.85 -34.42 14.55
C LEU A 389 2.43 -35.48 15.50
N VAL A 390 2.71 -35.09 16.75
CA VAL A 390 3.21 -36.01 17.79
C VAL A 390 2.17 -37.08 18.11
N GLY A 391 0.91 -36.70 18.24
CA GLY A 391 -0.21 -37.63 18.43
C GLY A 391 -0.27 -38.66 17.32
N SER A 392 -0.18 -38.24 16.05
CA SER A 392 -0.17 -39.11 14.87
C SER A 392 0.98 -40.11 14.88
N ILE A 393 2.20 -39.66 15.18
CA ILE A 393 3.38 -40.53 15.28
C ILE A 393 3.17 -41.57 16.38
N LEU A 394 2.75 -41.16 17.57
CA LEU A 394 2.53 -42.08 18.71
C LEU A 394 1.43 -43.10 18.41
N THR A 395 0.32 -42.70 17.76
CA THR A 395 -0.72 -43.64 17.33
C THR A 395 -0.25 -44.61 16.25
N HIS A 396 0.63 -44.18 15.33
CA HIS A 396 1.19 -45.06 14.31
C HIS A 396 2.24 -46.05 14.84
N GLN A 397 2.93 -45.71 15.94
CA GLN A 397 3.94 -46.58 16.57
C GLN A 397 3.35 -47.59 17.57
N ALA A 398 2.07 -47.45 17.94
CA ALA A 398 1.42 -48.25 18.99
C ALA A 398 0.68 -49.52 18.51
N MET A 399 0.95 -50.04 17.31
CA MET A 399 0.38 -51.33 16.84
C MET A 399 1.45 -52.42 16.67
N PRO A 400 1.30 -53.54 17.39
CA PRO A 400 1.07 -54.84 16.75
C PRO A 400 -0.38 -55.30 16.97
N PRO A 401 -0.91 -56.21 16.15
CA PRO A 401 -2.29 -56.66 16.24
C PRO A 401 -2.43 -57.69 17.37
N ASP A 402 -2.82 -57.27 18.58
CA ASP A 402 -3.25 -58.21 19.62
C ASP A 402 -4.78 -58.16 19.82
N PRO A 403 -5.49 -59.30 19.73
CA PRO A 403 -6.96 -59.33 19.66
C PRO A 403 -7.69 -59.32 21.01
N ALA A 404 -7.04 -59.05 22.15
CA ALA A 404 -7.73 -59.16 23.44
C ALA A 404 -7.15 -58.25 24.53
N GLY A 405 -7.61 -56.99 24.59
CA GLY A 405 -7.41 -56.13 25.76
C GLY A 405 -8.04 -54.75 25.55
N PRO A 406 -8.65 -54.13 26.58
CA PRO A 406 -9.25 -52.81 26.44
C PRO A 406 -8.14 -51.81 26.09
N ALA A 407 -8.32 -51.10 24.97
CA ALA A 407 -7.43 -50.05 24.46
C ALA A 407 -7.32 -48.89 25.48
N SER A 408 -6.50 -49.08 26.52
CA SER A 408 -6.38 -48.19 27.68
C SER A 408 -5.09 -47.35 27.66
N GLY A 409 -4.19 -47.60 26.71
CA GLY A 409 -2.93 -46.83 26.55
C GLY A 409 -3.04 -45.55 25.71
N GLY A 410 -4.05 -45.43 24.83
CA GLY A 410 -4.18 -44.30 23.90
C GLY A 410 -4.75 -43.01 24.54
N GLY A 411 -5.60 -43.14 25.56
CA GLY A 411 -6.24 -41.99 26.20
C GLY A 411 -5.29 -41.12 27.04
N SER A 412 -4.34 -41.74 27.75
CA SER A 412 -3.42 -41.02 28.65
C SER A 412 -2.42 -40.13 27.91
N ALA A 413 -1.92 -40.57 26.75
CA ALA A 413 -1.01 -39.80 25.92
C ALA A 413 -1.67 -38.55 25.31
N ILE A 414 -2.95 -38.64 24.90
CA ILE A 414 -3.72 -37.52 24.36
C ILE A 414 -3.95 -36.44 25.44
N TRP A 415 -4.32 -36.86 26.66
CA TRP A 415 -4.50 -35.93 27.79
C TRP A 415 -3.19 -35.24 28.19
N LEU A 416 -2.05 -35.93 28.12
CA LEU A 416 -0.73 -35.34 28.32
C LEU A 416 -0.40 -34.27 27.28
N ILE A 417 -0.66 -34.53 25.99
CA ILE A 417 -0.44 -33.56 24.91
C ILE A 417 -1.31 -32.31 25.12
N ILE A 418 -2.61 -32.50 25.44
CA ILE A 418 -3.52 -31.39 25.73
C ILE A 418 -3.03 -30.58 26.94
N ALA A 419 -2.60 -31.24 28.01
CA ALA A 419 -2.09 -30.58 29.22
C ALA A 419 -0.81 -29.78 28.93
N VAL A 420 0.12 -30.32 28.12
CA VAL A 420 1.34 -29.61 27.69
C VAL A 420 1.01 -28.40 26.84
N VAL A 421 0.12 -28.53 25.85
CA VAL A 421 -0.33 -27.41 25.00
C VAL A 421 -0.98 -26.33 25.87
N ALA A 422 -1.86 -26.71 26.80
CA ALA A 422 -2.50 -25.78 27.72
C ALA A 422 -1.48 -25.04 28.59
N LEU A 423 -0.50 -25.76 29.16
CA LEU A 423 0.56 -25.18 29.96
C LEU A 423 1.41 -24.17 29.16
N VAL A 424 1.78 -24.51 27.92
CA VAL A 424 2.49 -23.59 27.02
C VAL A 424 1.65 -22.33 26.76
N VAL A 425 0.38 -22.49 26.40
CA VAL A 425 -0.50 -21.34 26.11
C VAL A 425 -0.66 -20.44 27.34
N VAL A 426 -0.88 -21.03 28.53
CA VAL A 426 -1.05 -20.27 29.78
C VAL A 426 0.24 -19.54 30.16
N THR A 427 1.39 -20.22 30.13
CA THR A 427 2.69 -19.61 30.49
C THR A 427 3.05 -18.45 29.56
N PHE A 428 2.86 -18.62 28.24
CA PHE A 428 3.07 -17.53 27.28
C PHE A 428 2.06 -16.40 27.45
N SER A 429 0.81 -16.69 27.76
CA SER A 429 -0.22 -15.67 28.03
C SER A 429 0.13 -14.83 29.26
N VAL A 430 0.52 -15.47 30.37
CA VAL A 430 0.96 -14.78 31.60
C VAL A 430 2.19 -13.92 31.30
N ARG A 431 3.20 -14.48 30.62
CA ARG A 431 4.41 -13.75 30.23
C ARG A 431 4.09 -12.55 29.35
N ALA A 432 3.18 -12.69 28.39
CA ALA A 432 2.77 -11.60 27.50
C ALA A 432 2.07 -10.49 28.28
N VAL A 433 1.13 -10.81 29.17
CA VAL A 433 0.43 -9.82 30.02
C VAL A 433 1.40 -9.08 30.94
N LEU A 434 2.33 -9.80 31.59
CA LEU A 434 3.34 -9.20 32.44
C LEU A 434 4.25 -8.26 31.65
N ARG A 435 4.67 -8.67 30.45
CA ARG A 435 5.47 -7.83 29.55
C ARG A 435 4.73 -6.57 29.12
N VAL A 436 3.47 -6.67 28.71
CA VAL A 436 2.66 -5.50 28.32
C VAL A 436 2.56 -4.50 29.49
N ARG A 437 2.40 -4.99 30.73
CA ARG A 437 2.37 -4.15 31.93
C ARG A 437 3.72 -3.51 32.22
N SER A 438 4.81 -4.27 32.22
CA SER A 438 6.16 -3.72 32.49
C SER A 438 6.54 -2.68 31.45
N ASP A 439 6.25 -2.94 30.17
CA ASP A 439 6.58 -2.04 29.07
C ASP A 439 5.71 -0.77 29.11
N ASP A 440 4.44 -0.85 29.54
CA ASP A 440 3.58 0.32 29.78
C ASP A 440 4.10 1.20 30.93
N VAL A 441 4.43 0.60 32.08
CA VAL A 441 4.97 1.33 33.25
C VAL A 441 6.27 2.03 32.89
N GLU A 442 7.20 1.33 32.24
CA GLU A 442 8.49 1.91 31.84
C GLU A 442 8.31 3.05 30.82
N ARG A 443 7.37 2.91 29.87
CA ARG A 443 7.09 3.98 28.91
C ARG A 443 6.48 5.22 29.57
N ARG A 444 5.52 5.06 30.47
CA ARG A 444 4.93 6.20 31.20
C ARG A 444 5.95 6.89 32.09
N ARG A 445 6.82 6.12 32.74
CA ARG A 445 7.95 6.64 33.51
C ARG A 445 8.87 7.49 32.64
N ARG A 446 9.25 7.00 31.45
CA ARG A 446 10.08 7.77 30.49
C ARG A 446 9.36 9.01 29.95
N ALA A 447 8.04 8.95 29.83
CA ALA A 447 7.21 10.09 29.41
C ALA A 447 6.98 11.12 30.53
N GLY A 448 7.42 10.87 31.77
CA GLY A 448 7.14 11.74 32.92
C GLY A 448 5.69 11.70 33.41
N LEU A 449 4.93 10.66 33.05
CA LEU A 449 3.49 10.50 33.33
C LEU A 449 3.23 9.59 34.55
N ALA A 450 4.03 9.74 35.61
CA ALA A 450 4.06 8.85 36.78
C ALA A 450 2.67 8.51 37.35
#